data_AF-A0A4S9VEK3-F1
#
_entry.id   AF-A0A4S9VEK3-F1
#
_cell.length_a   1.000
_cell.length_b   1.000
_cell.length_c   1.000
_cell.angle_alpha   90.00
_cell.angle_beta   90.00
_cell.angle_gamma   90.00
#
_symmetry.space_group_name_H-M   'P 1'
#
loop_
_entity.id
_entity.type
_entity.pdbx_description
1 polymer ?
#
loop_
_entity_poly.entity_id
_entity_poly.type
_entity_poly.pdbx_seq_one_letter_code
_entity_poly.pdbx_strand_id
1 'polypeptide(L)'
;MESTGNRNQRNPGWVVNSVHKLDETTLRKLVILSALSHQDMYIALWNELQQIEYARTMRQQEELQVQQEQLDKENAQIIDFRSNVNQVDYVINEKWSRLSGSKQYDKAGDAAELVNDEITEIVGSVAPHSNSTTKINAVLALCDIGSIVAAGGDCIGAEVRKQVGYDEELVNALWTIVETMSAADKMAMTAEDIQLLEAFDKERKGYCVFDGFDEVLEHFKKAVEDPSSVQSDDDDDYGDIDEQALLNKSDAIEGTASQPITL
;
A
#
# COMPACT_ATOMS: atom_id res chain seq x y z
N MET A 1 -26.84 52.11 -40.24
CA MET A 1 -26.74 53.58 -40.09
C MET A 1 -26.39 53.86 -38.65
N GLU A 2 -25.44 54.76 -38.43
CA GLU A 2 -24.97 55.18 -37.11
C GLU A 2 -26.12 55.52 -36.14
N SER A 3 -25.99 55.10 -34.89
CA SER A 3 -26.31 55.98 -33.76
C SER A 3 -25.60 55.47 -32.51
N THR A 4 -24.59 56.24 -32.11
CA THR A 4 -23.91 56.21 -30.82
C THR A 4 -24.89 56.58 -29.70
N GLY A 5 -24.83 55.89 -28.55
CA GLY A 5 -25.83 56.18 -27.52
C GLY A 5 -25.69 55.47 -26.18
N ASN A 6 -24.50 55.52 -25.61
CA ASN A 6 -24.24 55.51 -24.17
C ASN A 6 -24.58 54.25 -23.35
N ARG A 7 -23.50 53.53 -23.01
CA ARG A 7 -23.43 52.64 -21.85
C ARG A 7 -23.97 53.38 -20.63
N ASN A 8 -24.98 52.81 -19.98
CA ASN A 8 -25.37 53.19 -18.63
C ASN A 8 -24.21 52.85 -17.69
N GLN A 9 -23.21 53.74 -17.65
CA GLN A 9 -22.33 53.89 -16.50
C GLN A 9 -23.25 54.24 -15.34
N ARG A 10 -23.60 53.24 -14.52
CA ARG A 10 -24.24 53.45 -13.22
C ARG A 10 -23.24 54.20 -12.36
N ASN A 11 -23.30 55.52 -12.47
CA ASN A 11 -22.49 56.45 -11.73
C ASN A 11 -22.94 56.38 -10.26
N PRO A 12 -22.12 55.88 -9.31
CA PRO A 12 -22.51 55.76 -7.90
C PRO A 12 -22.79 57.14 -7.25
N GLY A 13 -22.47 58.24 -7.93
CA GLY A 13 -22.65 59.61 -7.44
C GLY A 13 -24.10 60.09 -7.24
N TRP A 14 -25.13 59.42 -7.78
CA TRP A 14 -26.52 59.84 -7.53
C TRP A 14 -27.06 59.39 -6.17
N VAL A 15 -26.61 58.22 -5.68
CA VAL A 15 -27.06 57.66 -4.39
C VAL A 15 -26.55 58.50 -3.22
N VAL A 16 -25.34 59.08 -3.34
CA VAL A 16 -24.70 59.86 -2.28
C VAL A 16 -25.29 61.28 -2.16
N ASN A 17 -25.74 61.88 -3.27
CA ASN A 17 -26.13 63.29 -3.34
C ASN A 17 -27.56 63.62 -2.85
N SER A 18 -28.33 62.66 -2.33
CA SER A 18 -29.71 62.92 -1.84
C SER A 18 -29.97 62.47 -0.39
N VAL A 19 -29.00 61.83 0.27
CA VAL A 19 -29.15 61.29 1.63
C VAL A 19 -29.39 62.42 2.66
N HIS A 20 -28.79 63.59 2.44
CA HIS A 20 -28.93 64.76 3.31
C HIS A 20 -30.32 65.42 3.29
N LYS A 21 -31.23 64.99 2.40
CA LYS A 21 -32.61 65.48 2.29
C LYS A 21 -33.64 64.48 2.82
N LEU A 22 -33.20 63.31 3.29
CA LEU A 22 -34.07 62.29 3.85
C LEU A 22 -34.41 62.65 5.29
N ASP A 23 -35.67 62.45 5.69
CA ASP A 23 -36.04 62.54 7.09
C ASP A 23 -35.44 61.37 7.89
N GLU A 24 -35.32 61.56 9.20
CA GLU A 24 -34.66 60.61 10.09
C GLU A 24 -35.28 59.20 10.03
N THR A 25 -36.60 59.10 9.85
CA THR A 25 -37.31 57.82 9.79
C THR A 25 -36.90 57.03 8.54
N THR A 26 -36.82 57.72 7.41
CA THR A 26 -36.40 57.11 6.14
C THR A 26 -34.92 56.72 6.18
N LEU A 27 -34.06 57.55 6.77
CA LEU A 27 -32.64 57.25 6.96
C LEU A 27 -32.44 56.00 7.84
N ARG A 28 -33.14 55.90 8.98
CA ARG A 28 -33.08 54.72 9.88
C ARG A 28 -33.51 53.44 9.16
N LYS A 29 -34.58 53.47 8.36
CA LYS A 29 -35.03 52.32 7.58
C LYS A 29 -34.00 51.85 6.56
N LEU A 30 -33.36 52.79 5.85
CA LEU A 30 -32.30 52.49 4.88
C LEU A 30 -31.08 51.83 5.55
N VAL A 31 -30.66 52.33 6.72
CA VAL A 31 -29.55 51.74 7.48
C VAL A 31 -29.89 50.30 7.92
N ILE A 32 -31.10 50.08 8.46
CA ILE A 32 -31.55 48.74 8.88
C ILE A 32 -31.60 47.78 7.67
N LEU A 33 -32.17 48.20 6.55
CA LEU A 33 -32.26 47.36 5.34
C LEU A 33 -30.88 47.04 4.76
N SER A 34 -29.94 47.99 4.79
CA SER A 34 -28.57 47.76 4.34
C SER A 34 -27.83 46.76 5.24
N ALA A 35 -28.02 46.86 6.56
CA ALA A 35 -27.44 45.92 7.53
C ALA A 35 -28.01 44.51 7.35
N LEU A 36 -29.33 44.38 7.22
CA LEU A 36 -30.00 43.09 6.99
C LEU A 36 -29.55 42.46 5.65
N SER A 37 -29.51 43.24 4.57
CA SER A 37 -29.06 42.75 3.26
C SER A 37 -27.60 42.27 3.29
N HIS A 38 -26.73 42.95 4.04
CA HIS A 38 -25.33 42.54 4.19
C HIS A 38 -25.20 41.26 5.03
N GLN A 39 -26.03 41.12 6.06
CA GLN A 39 -26.10 39.92 6.90
C GLN A 39 -26.60 38.71 6.10
N ASP A 40 -27.66 38.84 5.31
CA ASP A 40 -28.19 37.77 4.47
C ASP A 40 -27.17 37.30 3.42
N MET A 41 -26.46 38.24 2.81
CA MET A 41 -25.39 37.92 1.85
C MET A 41 -24.23 37.18 2.51
N TYR A 42 -23.84 37.59 3.72
CA TYR A 42 -22.79 36.91 4.48
C TYR A 42 -23.20 35.48 4.85
N ILE A 43 -24.44 35.28 5.32
CA ILE A 43 -24.98 33.96 5.65
C ILE A 43 -25.02 33.07 4.40
N ALA A 44 -25.47 33.60 3.25
CA ALA A 44 -25.51 32.84 2.00
C ALA A 44 -24.11 32.40 1.56
N LEU A 45 -23.12 33.32 1.57
CA LEU A 45 -21.74 33.02 1.22
C LEU A 45 -21.11 31.99 2.16
N TRP A 46 -21.37 32.11 3.46
CA TRP A 46 -20.90 31.13 4.45
C TRP A 46 -21.47 29.74 4.20
N ASN A 47 -22.78 29.65 3.93
CA ASN A 47 -23.42 28.38 3.61
C ASN A 47 -22.84 27.76 2.34
N GLU A 48 -22.60 28.56 1.28
CA GLU A 48 -21.97 28.09 0.05
C GLU A 48 -20.53 27.59 0.28
N LEU A 49 -19.73 28.33 1.04
CA LEU A 49 -18.36 27.91 1.39
C LEU A 49 -18.36 26.59 2.17
N GLN A 50 -19.25 26.46 3.16
CA GLN A 50 -19.39 25.22 3.93
C GLN A 50 -19.82 24.04 3.04
N GLN A 51 -20.73 24.25 2.10
CA GLN A 51 -21.13 23.20 1.15
C GLN A 51 -19.98 22.79 0.23
N ILE A 52 -19.18 23.75 -0.25
CA ILE A 52 -18.01 23.47 -1.09
C ILE A 52 -16.95 22.69 -0.32
N GLU A 53 -16.66 23.09 0.91
CA GLU A 53 -15.71 22.39 1.78
C GLU A 53 -16.17 20.96 2.06
N TYR A 54 -17.43 20.78 2.46
CA TYR A 54 -18.01 19.46 2.66
C TYR A 54 -17.92 18.59 1.40
N ALA A 55 -18.26 19.13 0.23
CA ALA A 55 -18.18 18.40 -1.04
C ALA A 55 -16.73 18.09 -1.48
N ARG A 56 -15.73 18.85 -1.01
CA ARG A 56 -14.31 18.52 -1.22
C ARG A 56 -13.89 17.37 -0.31
N THR A 57 -14.24 17.44 0.97
CA THR A 57 -13.92 16.39 1.95
C THR A 57 -14.57 15.05 1.56
N MET A 58 -15.83 15.06 1.15
CA MET A 58 -16.52 13.85 0.68
C MET A 58 -15.84 13.23 -0.53
N ARG A 59 -15.46 14.03 -1.54
CA ARG A 59 -14.72 13.52 -2.70
C ARG A 59 -13.37 12.92 -2.34
N GLN A 60 -12.64 13.57 -1.43
CA GLN A 60 -11.36 13.02 -0.96
C GLN A 60 -11.55 11.69 -0.23
N GLN A 61 -12.61 11.55 0.57
CA GLN A 61 -12.94 10.29 1.21
C GLN A 61 -13.36 9.21 0.19
N GLU A 62 -14.17 9.56 -0.81
CA GLU A 62 -14.53 8.65 -1.89
C GLU A 62 -13.30 8.17 -2.68
N GLU A 63 -12.36 9.08 -3.00
CA GLU A 63 -11.11 8.73 -3.67
C GLU A 63 -10.25 7.79 -2.83
N LEU A 64 -10.11 8.06 -1.53
CA LEU A 64 -9.39 7.18 -0.60
C LEU A 64 -10.06 5.82 -0.47
N GLN A 65 -11.39 5.78 -0.44
CA GLN A 65 -12.14 4.54 -0.36
C GLN A 65 -11.98 3.70 -1.62
N VAL A 66 -12.06 4.30 -2.81
CA VAL A 66 -11.82 3.61 -4.09
C VAL A 66 -10.40 3.07 -4.16
N GLN A 67 -9.42 3.85 -3.70
CA GLN A 67 -8.03 3.40 -3.66
C GLN A 67 -7.85 2.20 -2.70
N GLN A 68 -8.48 2.24 -1.54
CA GLN A 68 -8.45 1.12 -0.59
C GLN A 68 -9.12 -0.12 -1.17
N GLU A 69 -10.31 0.01 -1.77
CA GLU A 69 -11.01 -1.11 -2.40
C GLU A 69 -10.21 -1.73 -3.55
N GLN A 70 -9.46 -0.91 -4.31
CA GLN A 70 -8.57 -1.41 -5.36
C GLN A 70 -7.40 -2.21 -4.75
N LEU A 71 -6.75 -1.69 -3.71
CA LEU A 71 -5.69 -2.40 -3.00
C LEU A 71 -6.20 -3.71 -2.40
N ASP A 72 -7.36 -3.70 -1.76
CA ASP A 72 -7.98 -4.90 -1.18
C ASP A 72 -8.30 -5.94 -2.26
N LYS A 73 -8.74 -5.50 -3.44
CA LYS A 73 -9.01 -6.38 -4.57
C LYS A 73 -7.76 -6.98 -5.18
N GLU A 74 -6.70 -6.19 -5.34
CA GLU A 74 -5.39 -6.66 -5.80
C GLU A 74 -4.79 -7.65 -4.77
N ASN A 75 -4.92 -7.35 -3.48
CA ASN A 75 -4.49 -8.22 -2.38
C ASN A 75 -5.30 -9.51 -2.27
N ALA A 76 -6.58 -9.50 -2.65
CA ALA A 76 -7.42 -10.69 -2.66
C ALA A 76 -7.02 -11.69 -3.75
N GLN A 77 -6.25 -11.26 -4.77
CA GLN A 77 -5.79 -12.17 -5.81
C GLN A 77 -4.67 -13.07 -5.28
N ILE A 78 -4.92 -14.37 -5.25
CA ILE A 78 -3.90 -15.38 -4.98
C ILE A 78 -3.07 -15.58 -6.25
N ILE A 79 -1.75 -15.42 -6.13
CA ILE A 79 -0.80 -15.66 -7.22
C ILE A 79 -0.30 -17.10 -7.10
N ASP A 80 -0.29 -17.80 -8.24
CA ASP A 80 0.25 -19.15 -8.39
C ASP A 80 1.53 -19.07 -9.24
N PHE A 81 2.63 -19.56 -8.69
CA PHE A 81 3.97 -19.53 -9.30
C PHE A 81 4.34 -20.83 -10.02
N ARG A 82 3.39 -21.77 -10.19
CA ARG A 82 3.66 -23.04 -10.86
C ARG A 82 4.19 -22.88 -12.29
N SER A 83 3.84 -21.79 -12.97
CA SER A 83 4.39 -21.51 -14.31
C SER A 83 5.90 -21.29 -14.26
N ASN A 84 6.38 -20.51 -13.28
CA ASN A 84 7.80 -20.22 -13.08
C ASN A 84 8.58 -21.51 -12.77
N VAL A 85 8.05 -22.32 -11.84
CA VAL A 85 8.63 -23.64 -11.48
C VAL A 85 8.72 -24.56 -12.70
N ASN A 86 7.62 -24.69 -13.47
CA ASN A 86 7.59 -25.54 -14.67
C ASN A 86 8.57 -25.05 -15.75
N GLN A 87 8.77 -23.74 -15.86
CA GLN A 87 9.69 -23.17 -16.82
C GLN A 87 11.14 -23.51 -16.45
N VAL A 88 11.50 -23.41 -15.17
CA VAL A 88 12.82 -23.85 -14.66
C VAL A 88 13.03 -25.35 -14.90
N ASP A 89 12.04 -26.18 -14.53
CA ASP A 89 12.11 -27.64 -14.76
C ASP A 89 12.32 -27.97 -16.23
N TYR A 90 11.53 -27.37 -17.11
CA TYR A 90 11.63 -27.56 -18.55
C TYR A 90 13.02 -27.19 -19.08
N VAL A 91 13.58 -26.06 -18.65
CA VAL A 91 14.85 -25.54 -19.17
C VAL A 91 16.03 -26.39 -18.68
N ILE A 92 16.00 -26.86 -17.44
CA ILE A 92 17.05 -27.72 -16.87
C ILE A 92 16.95 -29.15 -17.40
N ASN A 93 15.75 -29.75 -17.41
CA ASN A 93 15.60 -31.19 -17.61
C ASN A 93 15.17 -31.59 -19.04
N GLU A 94 14.52 -30.71 -19.80
CA GLU A 94 13.86 -31.11 -21.06
C GLU A 94 14.39 -30.40 -22.30
N LYS A 95 14.45 -29.06 -22.30
CA LYS A 95 14.62 -28.18 -23.46
C LYS A 95 15.80 -28.56 -24.36
N TRP A 96 16.89 -28.99 -23.74
CA TRP A 96 18.13 -29.35 -24.44
C TRP A 96 18.62 -30.77 -24.11
N SER A 97 17.76 -31.61 -23.55
CA SER A 97 18.06 -33.01 -23.20
C SER A 97 18.58 -33.86 -24.36
N ARG A 98 18.23 -33.49 -25.60
CA ARG A 98 18.64 -34.19 -26.84
C ARG A 98 19.96 -33.71 -27.41
N LEU A 99 20.56 -32.66 -26.84
CA LEU A 99 21.86 -32.17 -27.28
C LEU A 99 22.99 -33.01 -26.70
N SER A 100 24.15 -33.01 -27.35
CA SER A 100 25.35 -33.61 -26.76
C SER A 100 25.82 -32.79 -25.55
N GLY A 101 26.50 -33.42 -24.60
CA GLY A 101 26.99 -32.75 -23.39
C GLY A 101 27.77 -31.46 -23.66
N SER A 102 28.63 -31.42 -24.70
CA SER A 102 29.33 -30.19 -25.08
C SER A 102 28.41 -29.06 -25.53
N LYS A 103 27.30 -29.38 -26.22
CA LYS A 103 26.31 -28.37 -26.64
C LYS A 103 25.37 -27.99 -25.49
N GLN A 104 25.12 -28.92 -24.57
CA GLN A 104 24.41 -28.66 -23.33
C GLN A 104 25.20 -27.68 -22.45
N TYR A 105 26.52 -27.87 -22.34
CA TYR A 105 27.42 -26.94 -21.65
C TYR A 105 27.30 -25.51 -22.20
N ASP A 106 27.31 -25.35 -23.53
CA ASP A 106 27.11 -24.03 -24.18
C ASP A 106 25.75 -23.38 -23.86
N LYS A 107 24.77 -24.17 -23.37
CA LYS A 107 23.42 -23.74 -22.99
C LYS A 107 23.19 -23.63 -21.49
N ALA A 108 24.14 -24.05 -20.67
CA ALA A 108 24.02 -23.97 -19.22
C ALA A 108 23.98 -22.52 -18.70
N GLY A 109 24.66 -21.59 -19.38
CA GLY A 109 24.59 -20.16 -19.05
C GLY A 109 23.18 -19.60 -19.27
N ASP A 110 22.60 -19.84 -20.45
CA ASP A 110 21.22 -19.45 -20.78
C ASP A 110 20.20 -20.06 -19.78
N ALA A 111 20.49 -21.26 -19.26
CA ALA A 111 19.65 -21.92 -18.27
C ALA A 111 19.76 -21.26 -16.88
N ALA A 112 20.97 -20.94 -16.44
CA ALA A 112 21.21 -20.30 -15.16
C ALA A 112 20.64 -18.88 -15.10
N GLU A 113 20.80 -18.10 -16.17
CA GLU A 113 20.19 -16.76 -16.30
C GLU A 113 18.68 -16.83 -16.14
N LEU A 114 18.03 -17.78 -16.83
CA LEU A 114 16.59 -17.97 -16.71
C LEU A 114 16.17 -18.34 -15.29
N VAL A 115 16.92 -19.19 -14.57
CA VAL A 115 16.58 -19.53 -13.19
C VAL A 115 16.56 -18.28 -12.31
N ASN A 116 17.56 -17.41 -12.46
CA ASN A 116 17.66 -16.17 -11.68
C ASN A 116 16.56 -15.17 -12.07
N ASP A 117 16.21 -15.09 -13.35
CA ASP A 117 15.08 -14.28 -13.83
C ASP A 117 13.75 -14.74 -13.18
N GLU A 118 13.50 -16.05 -13.15
CA GLU A 118 12.28 -16.61 -12.55
C GLU A 118 12.23 -16.41 -11.02
N ILE A 119 13.38 -16.53 -10.33
CA ILE A 119 13.50 -16.18 -8.90
C ILE A 119 13.16 -14.71 -8.68
N THR A 120 13.72 -13.82 -9.50
CA THR A 120 13.48 -12.37 -9.44
C THR A 120 12.02 -12.03 -9.71
N GLU A 121 11.38 -12.70 -10.68
CA GLU A 121 9.96 -12.49 -11.00
C GLU A 121 9.04 -12.90 -9.83
N ILE A 122 9.33 -14.03 -9.18
CA ILE A 122 8.57 -14.47 -8.01
C ILE A 122 8.67 -13.44 -6.88
N VAL A 123 9.89 -13.01 -6.54
CA VAL A 123 10.09 -12.01 -5.47
C VAL A 123 9.43 -10.68 -5.83
N GLY A 124 9.59 -10.21 -7.06
CA GLY A 124 8.98 -8.96 -7.54
C GLY A 124 7.46 -8.96 -7.57
N SER A 125 6.84 -10.15 -7.56
CA SER A 125 5.38 -10.33 -7.52
C SER A 125 4.82 -10.36 -6.10
N VAL A 126 5.67 -10.44 -5.07
CA VAL A 126 5.27 -10.46 -3.66
C VAL A 126 5.46 -9.07 -3.06
N ALA A 127 4.39 -8.52 -2.49
CA ALA A 127 4.42 -7.25 -1.79
C ALA A 127 4.05 -7.41 -0.30
N PRO A 128 4.41 -6.45 0.57
CA PRO A 128 4.05 -6.50 1.99
C PRO A 128 2.55 -6.69 2.26
N HIS A 129 1.71 -6.16 1.38
CA HIS A 129 0.25 -6.20 1.47
C HIS A 129 -0.38 -7.42 0.78
N SER A 130 0.40 -8.24 0.06
CA SER A 130 -0.08 -9.47 -0.54
C SER A 130 -0.66 -10.42 0.52
N ASN A 131 -1.68 -11.20 0.16
CA ASN A 131 -2.26 -12.18 1.07
C ASN A 131 -1.25 -13.28 1.48
N SER A 132 -1.46 -13.87 2.65
CA SER A 132 -0.58 -14.91 3.21
C SER A 132 -0.38 -16.09 2.26
N THR A 133 -1.44 -16.51 1.55
CA THR A 133 -1.37 -17.62 0.59
C THR A 133 -0.41 -17.33 -0.55
N THR A 134 -0.42 -16.11 -1.11
CA THR A 134 0.54 -15.70 -2.15
C THR A 134 1.97 -15.74 -1.61
N LYS A 135 2.22 -15.23 -0.39
CA LYS A 135 3.56 -15.24 0.22
C LYS A 135 4.05 -16.68 0.45
N ILE A 136 3.19 -17.55 0.97
CA ILE A 136 3.49 -18.98 1.19
C ILE A 136 3.76 -19.68 -0.15
N ASN A 137 2.90 -19.48 -1.16
CA ASN A 137 3.08 -20.04 -2.50
C ASN A 137 4.43 -19.62 -3.10
N ALA A 138 4.86 -18.37 -2.90
CA ALA A 138 6.16 -17.90 -3.37
C ALA A 138 7.32 -18.62 -2.68
N VAL A 139 7.28 -18.76 -1.35
CA VAL A 139 8.29 -19.51 -0.57
C VAL A 139 8.39 -20.96 -1.07
N LEU A 140 7.25 -21.64 -1.23
CA LEU A 140 7.21 -23.02 -1.72
C LEU A 140 7.73 -23.14 -3.15
N ALA A 141 7.36 -22.22 -4.05
CA ALA A 141 7.84 -22.22 -5.42
C ALA A 141 9.36 -22.00 -5.51
N LEU A 142 9.92 -21.12 -4.67
CA LEU A 142 11.38 -20.95 -4.59
C LEU A 142 12.06 -22.22 -4.06
N CYS A 143 11.48 -22.92 -3.09
CA CYS A 143 12.00 -24.20 -2.64
C CYS A 143 11.95 -25.26 -3.75
N ASP A 144 10.87 -25.32 -4.52
CA ASP A 144 10.75 -26.22 -5.67
C ASP A 144 11.80 -25.91 -6.75
N ILE A 145 12.00 -24.63 -7.09
CA ILE A 145 13.07 -24.18 -8.00
C ILE A 145 14.44 -24.62 -7.47
N GLY A 146 14.70 -24.39 -6.18
CA GLY A 146 15.92 -24.83 -5.51
C GLY A 146 16.11 -26.34 -5.62
N SER A 147 15.06 -27.13 -5.38
CA SER A 147 15.05 -28.58 -5.54
C SER A 147 15.39 -29.02 -6.96
N ILE A 148 14.81 -28.39 -7.99
CA ILE A 148 15.13 -28.70 -9.40
C ILE A 148 16.60 -28.41 -9.70
N VAL A 149 17.13 -27.26 -9.26
CA VAL A 149 18.55 -26.90 -9.42
C VAL A 149 19.45 -27.90 -8.68
N ALA A 150 19.08 -28.27 -7.46
CA ALA A 150 19.82 -29.23 -6.64
C ALA A 150 19.74 -30.65 -7.19
N ALA A 151 18.67 -31.07 -7.86
CA ALA A 151 18.51 -32.43 -8.37
C ALA A 151 18.91 -32.59 -9.84
N GLY A 152 18.98 -31.49 -10.62
CA GLY A 152 19.21 -31.49 -12.07
C GLY A 152 20.42 -32.34 -12.50
N GLY A 153 20.16 -33.44 -13.19
CA GLY A 153 21.12 -34.55 -13.29
C GLY A 153 21.96 -34.63 -14.57
N ASP A 154 21.63 -33.86 -15.61
CA ASP A 154 22.39 -33.87 -16.87
C ASP A 154 23.53 -32.83 -16.87
N CYS A 155 24.18 -32.62 -18.02
CA CYS A 155 25.26 -31.63 -18.12
C CYS A 155 24.76 -30.20 -17.82
N ILE A 156 23.50 -29.88 -18.12
CA ILE A 156 22.92 -28.57 -17.83
C ILE A 156 22.68 -28.45 -16.33
N GLY A 157 21.98 -29.40 -15.74
CA GLY A 157 21.69 -29.37 -14.29
C GLY A 157 22.96 -29.32 -13.45
N ALA A 158 24.01 -30.03 -13.84
CA ALA A 158 25.30 -29.97 -13.15
C ALA A 158 25.97 -28.58 -13.22
N GLU A 159 25.91 -27.91 -14.37
CA GLU A 159 26.52 -26.58 -14.54
C GLU A 159 25.65 -25.46 -13.98
N VAL A 160 24.32 -25.57 -14.08
CA VAL A 160 23.37 -24.62 -13.45
C VAL A 160 23.54 -24.66 -11.94
N ARG A 161 23.63 -25.85 -11.34
CA ARG A 161 23.88 -26.00 -9.91
C ARG A 161 25.19 -25.39 -9.45
N LYS A 162 26.25 -25.43 -10.26
CA LYS A 162 27.52 -24.75 -9.92
C LYS A 162 27.41 -23.23 -10.01
N GLN A 163 26.56 -22.72 -10.89
CA GLN A 163 26.39 -21.28 -11.07
C GLN A 163 25.43 -20.70 -10.05
N VAL A 164 24.26 -21.31 -9.88
CA VAL A 164 23.15 -20.82 -9.03
C VAL A 164 23.22 -21.41 -7.62
N GLY A 165 23.63 -22.67 -7.47
CA GLY A 165 23.59 -23.37 -6.17
C GLY A 165 24.61 -22.86 -5.14
N TYR A 166 25.66 -22.18 -5.57
CA TYR A 166 26.62 -21.52 -4.68
C TYR A 166 26.40 -20.00 -4.62
N ASP A 167 25.41 -19.48 -5.36
CA ASP A 167 25.00 -18.10 -5.26
C ASP A 167 24.07 -17.91 -4.05
N GLU A 168 24.04 -16.69 -3.52
CA GLU A 168 23.18 -16.29 -2.43
C GLU A 168 21.78 -15.89 -2.92
N GLU A 169 21.57 -15.76 -4.25
CA GLU A 169 20.36 -15.20 -4.85
C GLU A 169 19.06 -15.89 -4.40
N LEU A 170 19.01 -17.24 -4.40
CA LEU A 170 17.81 -17.97 -3.96
C LEU A 170 17.52 -17.76 -2.46
N VAL A 171 18.56 -17.78 -1.62
CA VAL A 171 18.41 -17.64 -0.16
C VAL A 171 18.04 -16.20 0.19
N ASN A 172 18.62 -15.21 -0.49
CA ASN A 172 18.27 -13.80 -0.36
C ASN A 172 16.84 -13.52 -0.83
N ALA A 173 16.39 -14.16 -1.90
CA ALA A 173 15.00 -14.11 -2.37
C ALA A 173 14.02 -14.63 -1.32
N LEU A 174 14.33 -15.77 -0.69
CA LEU A 174 13.55 -16.32 0.41
C LEU A 174 13.49 -15.37 1.62
N TRP A 175 14.64 -14.81 2.03
CA TRP A 175 14.67 -13.82 3.12
C TRP A 175 13.85 -12.58 2.80
N THR A 176 13.93 -12.07 1.58
CA THR A 176 13.15 -10.91 1.14
C THR A 176 11.64 -11.18 1.34
N ILE A 177 11.16 -12.37 0.98
CA ILE A 177 9.75 -12.73 1.20
C ILE A 177 9.45 -12.89 2.70
N VAL A 178 10.31 -13.55 3.46
CA VAL A 178 10.16 -13.75 4.92
C VAL A 178 10.07 -12.42 5.69
N GLU A 179 10.82 -11.40 5.26
CA GLU A 179 10.79 -10.05 5.82
C GLU A 179 9.46 -9.33 5.52
N THR A 180 8.82 -9.64 4.38
CA THR A 180 7.47 -9.10 4.09
C THR A 180 6.35 -9.83 4.84
N MET A 181 6.61 -11.00 5.40
CA MET A 181 5.61 -11.82 6.08
C MET A 181 5.43 -11.37 7.54
N SER A 182 4.18 -11.05 7.89
CA SER A 182 3.77 -10.83 9.27
C SER A 182 3.86 -12.13 10.09
N ALA A 183 3.75 -12.01 11.42
CA ALA A 183 3.63 -13.16 12.30
C ALA A 183 2.45 -14.07 11.92
N ALA A 184 1.31 -13.46 11.58
CA ALA A 184 0.12 -14.17 11.15
C ALA A 184 0.33 -14.92 9.82
N ASP A 185 1.05 -14.31 8.86
CA ASP A 185 1.40 -14.97 7.60
C ASP A 185 2.25 -16.22 7.85
N LYS A 186 3.23 -16.16 8.76
CA LYS A 186 4.11 -17.28 9.10
C LYS A 186 3.35 -18.40 9.81
N MET A 187 2.45 -18.04 10.73
CA MET A 187 1.58 -19.00 11.42
C MET A 187 0.53 -19.65 10.49
N ALA A 188 0.23 -19.04 9.34
CA ALA A 188 -0.68 -19.61 8.36
C ALA A 188 -0.08 -20.80 7.59
N MET A 189 1.23 -21.05 7.71
CA MET A 189 1.86 -22.23 7.14
C MET A 189 1.32 -23.51 7.79
N THR A 190 0.98 -24.47 6.95
CA THR A 190 0.50 -25.78 7.39
C THR A 190 1.65 -26.71 7.76
N ALA A 191 1.36 -27.80 8.47
CA ALA A 191 2.37 -28.81 8.77
C ALA A 191 2.94 -29.46 7.50
N GLU A 192 2.11 -29.57 6.45
CA GLU A 192 2.51 -30.03 5.13
C GLU A 192 3.51 -29.07 4.46
N ASP A 193 3.29 -27.76 4.57
CA ASP A 193 4.21 -26.76 4.00
C ASP A 193 5.58 -26.80 4.69
N ILE A 194 5.59 -26.96 6.02
CA ILE A 194 6.84 -27.13 6.78
C ILE A 194 7.57 -28.41 6.36
N GLN A 195 6.86 -29.51 6.11
CA GLN A 195 7.48 -30.74 5.61
C GLN A 195 8.13 -30.57 4.23
N LEU A 196 7.54 -29.74 3.36
CA LEU A 196 8.15 -29.42 2.06
C LEU A 196 9.46 -28.64 2.24
N LEU A 197 9.49 -27.63 3.11
CA LEU A 197 10.71 -26.90 3.45
C LEU A 197 11.78 -27.83 4.05
N GLU A 198 11.40 -28.75 4.94
CA GLU A 198 12.32 -29.76 5.51
C GLU A 198 12.85 -30.73 4.46
N ALA A 199 12.02 -31.13 3.50
CA ALA A 199 12.43 -31.99 2.39
C ALA A 199 13.47 -31.29 1.51
N PHE A 200 13.24 -30.02 1.18
CA PHE A 200 14.21 -29.21 0.46
C PHE A 200 15.51 -29.01 1.25
N ASP A 201 15.44 -28.71 2.56
CA ASP A 201 16.62 -28.58 3.43
C ASP A 201 17.49 -29.85 3.41
N LYS A 202 16.86 -31.01 3.44
CA LYS A 202 17.56 -32.29 3.35
C LYS A 202 18.18 -32.51 1.96
N GLU A 203 17.47 -32.16 0.90
CA GLU A 203 17.93 -32.34 -0.48
C GLU A 203 19.13 -31.43 -0.78
N ARG A 204 19.02 -30.12 -0.52
CA ARG A 204 20.13 -29.17 -0.75
C ARG A 204 21.41 -29.59 -0.03
N LYS A 205 21.29 -30.13 1.19
CA LYS A 205 22.43 -30.62 2.00
C LYS A 205 23.09 -31.84 1.36
N GLY A 206 22.32 -32.69 0.68
CA GLY A 206 22.85 -33.82 -0.10
C GLY A 206 23.73 -33.37 -1.26
N TYR A 207 23.55 -32.14 -1.73
CA TYR A 207 24.27 -31.56 -2.87
C TYR A 207 25.21 -30.41 -2.51
N CYS A 208 25.28 -30.02 -1.23
CA CYS A 208 26.09 -28.92 -0.70
C CYS A 208 25.83 -27.57 -1.42
N VAL A 209 24.55 -27.21 -1.56
CA VAL A 209 24.11 -25.95 -2.22
C VAL A 209 23.14 -25.18 -1.32
N PHE A 210 22.97 -23.89 -1.62
CA PHE A 210 22.07 -22.96 -0.93
C PHE A 210 22.33 -22.90 0.58
N ASP A 211 23.57 -22.58 0.95
CA ASP A 211 23.96 -22.38 2.35
C ASP A 211 23.16 -21.23 2.97
N GLY A 212 22.76 -21.37 4.25
CA GLY A 212 21.94 -20.39 4.97
C GLY A 212 20.43 -20.66 4.94
N PHE A 213 19.93 -21.57 4.09
CA PHE A 213 18.50 -21.91 4.08
C PHE A 213 17.99 -22.54 5.40
N ASP A 214 18.87 -23.15 6.20
CA ASP A 214 18.51 -23.68 7.52
C ASP A 214 18.00 -22.60 8.47
N GLU A 215 18.54 -21.38 8.38
CA GLU A 215 18.08 -20.23 9.16
C GLU A 215 16.67 -19.78 8.73
N VAL A 216 16.40 -19.80 7.41
CA VAL A 216 15.06 -19.53 6.86
C VAL A 216 14.04 -20.55 7.39
N LEU A 217 14.38 -21.84 7.37
CA LEU A 217 13.53 -22.90 7.88
C LEU A 217 13.24 -22.74 9.38
N GLU A 218 14.25 -22.35 10.18
CA GLU A 218 14.10 -22.14 11.62
C GLU A 218 13.09 -21.02 11.93
N HIS A 219 13.06 -19.95 11.13
CA HIS A 219 12.09 -18.87 11.26
C HIS A 219 10.63 -19.34 11.16
N PHE A 220 10.33 -20.25 10.23
CA PHE A 220 8.99 -20.79 10.09
C PHE A 220 8.64 -21.80 11.19
N LYS A 221 9.59 -22.67 11.57
CA LYS A 221 9.38 -23.62 12.67
C LYS A 221 9.07 -22.93 13.98
N LYS A 222 9.85 -21.89 14.32
CA LYS A 222 9.65 -21.13 15.56
C LYS A 222 8.29 -20.43 15.59
N ALA A 223 7.83 -19.89 14.45
CA ALA A 223 6.52 -19.25 14.36
C ALA A 223 5.36 -20.22 14.61
N VAL A 224 5.50 -21.49 14.22
CA VAL A 224 4.50 -22.54 14.45
C VAL A 224 4.55 -23.10 15.87
N GLU A 225 5.75 -23.29 16.44
CA GLU A 225 5.95 -23.89 17.76
C GLU A 225 5.68 -22.91 18.93
N ASP A 226 6.00 -21.62 18.76
CA ASP A 226 5.77 -20.59 19.77
C ASP A 226 5.16 -19.32 19.14
N PRO A 227 3.82 -19.28 19.01
CA PRO A 227 3.08 -18.13 18.49
C PRO A 227 3.31 -16.83 19.28
N SER A 228 3.76 -16.92 20.54
CA SER A 228 3.98 -15.77 21.42
C SER A 228 5.37 -15.15 21.29
N SER A 229 6.30 -15.83 20.60
CA SER A 229 7.68 -15.37 20.40
C SER A 229 7.89 -14.49 19.16
N VAL A 230 6.88 -14.39 18.30
CA VAL A 230 6.91 -13.51 17.13
C VAL A 230 6.44 -12.13 17.58
N GLN A 231 7.39 -11.24 17.84
CA GLN A 231 7.09 -9.84 18.17
C GLN A 231 6.30 -9.25 17.01
N SER A 232 5.07 -8.81 17.29
CA SER A 232 4.36 -7.89 16.42
C SER A 232 5.11 -6.57 16.48
N ASP A 233 5.79 -6.18 15.40
CA ASP A 233 6.33 -4.82 15.22
C ASP A 233 5.21 -3.79 14.99
N ASP A 234 3.97 -4.12 15.38
CA ASP A 234 2.93 -3.14 15.64
C ASP A 234 3.27 -2.47 16.98
N ASP A 235 4.30 -1.63 16.98
CA ASP A 235 4.40 -0.50 17.91
C ASP A 235 3.30 0.48 17.47
N ASP A 236 2.07 0.23 17.90
CA ASP A 236 1.07 1.25 18.06
C ASP A 236 1.52 2.21 19.18
N ASP A 237 2.52 3.04 18.86
CA ASP A 237 2.76 4.34 19.50
C ASP A 237 1.61 5.29 19.15
N TYR A 238 0.40 4.92 19.55
CA TYR A 238 -0.59 5.91 19.95
C TYR A 238 -0.08 6.51 21.25
N GLY A 239 0.87 7.44 21.13
CA GLY A 239 1.32 8.25 22.24
C GLY A 239 0.11 8.75 23.01
N ASP A 240 0.07 8.45 24.31
CA ASP A 240 -0.91 8.90 25.28
C ASP A 240 -1.34 10.34 24.96
N ILE A 241 -2.43 10.50 24.22
CA ILE A 241 -3.13 11.78 24.14
C ILE A 241 -3.83 11.87 25.48
N ASP A 242 -3.19 12.59 26.38
CA ASP A 242 -3.74 13.01 27.67
C ASP A 242 -5.17 13.53 27.49
N GLU A 243 -6.17 12.67 27.75
CA GLU A 243 -7.60 13.02 27.69
C GLU A 243 -7.95 14.19 28.65
N GLN A 244 -7.06 14.55 29.58
CA GLN A 244 -7.24 15.72 30.46
C GLN A 244 -6.95 17.06 29.75
N ALA A 245 -6.22 17.06 28.62
CA ALA A 245 -5.90 18.29 27.88
C ALA A 245 -7.07 18.80 27.02
N LEU A 246 -8.04 17.94 26.66
CA LEU A 246 -9.23 18.32 25.89
C LEU A 246 -10.41 18.78 26.77
N LEU A 247 -10.45 18.39 28.04
CA LEU A 247 -11.47 18.83 28.99
C LEU A 247 -11.18 20.20 29.63
N ASN A 248 -9.95 20.69 29.58
CA ASN A 248 -9.58 21.96 30.23
C ASN A 248 -9.75 23.22 29.35
N LYS A 249 -10.37 23.11 28.17
CA LYS A 249 -10.72 24.27 27.33
C LYS A 249 -12.22 24.61 27.32
N SER A 250 -13.08 23.84 27.99
CA SER A 250 -14.51 24.17 28.12
C SER A 250 -14.83 25.18 29.22
N ASP A 251 -13.92 25.43 30.17
CA ASP A 251 -14.22 26.22 31.37
C ASP A 251 -13.71 27.67 31.32
N ALA A 252 -13.27 28.16 30.14
CA ALA A 252 -12.79 29.54 29.97
C ALA A 252 -13.80 30.49 29.31
N ILE A 253 -15.09 30.13 29.22
CA ILE A 253 -16.14 31.06 28.75
C ILE A 253 -17.40 30.97 29.63
N GLU A 254 -17.24 31.15 30.94
CA GLU A 254 -18.34 31.68 31.76
C GLU A 254 -17.81 32.79 32.67
N GLY A 255 -18.18 34.04 32.34
CA GLY A 255 -17.88 35.14 33.23
C GLY A 255 -17.99 36.54 32.64
N THR A 256 -19.09 36.89 31.95
CA THR A 256 -19.76 38.19 32.13
C THR A 256 -21.13 38.17 31.46
N ALA A 257 -22.12 37.59 32.15
CA ALA A 257 -23.50 38.05 31.98
C ALA A 257 -23.61 39.40 32.68
N SER A 258 -23.90 40.47 31.92
CA SER A 258 -24.44 41.70 32.51
C SER A 258 -25.44 42.36 31.55
N GLN A 259 -26.69 41.95 31.75
CA GLN A 259 -27.94 42.71 31.71
C GLN A 259 -28.47 43.32 30.38
N PRO A 260 -29.79 43.23 30.15
CA PRO A 260 -30.47 43.79 28.99
C PRO A 260 -30.72 45.29 29.17
N ILE A 261 -30.58 46.08 28.11
CA ILE A 261 -31.17 47.42 28.06
C ILE A 261 -32.48 47.34 27.31
N THR A 262 -33.54 47.67 28.03
CA THR A 262 -34.90 47.86 27.55
C THR A 262 -35.08 49.32 27.14
N LEU A 263 -35.87 49.54 26.08
CA LEU A 263 -36.32 50.77 25.40
C LEU A 263 -35.40 51.35 24.32
#